data_AF-A0A7X8VQY2-F1
#
_entry.id   AF-A0A7X8VQY2-F1
#
_cell.length_a   1.000
_cell.length_b   1.000
_cell.length_c   1.000
_cell.angle_alpha   90.00
_cell.angle_beta   90.00
_cell.angle_gamma   90.00
#
_symmetry.space_group_name_H-M   'P 1'
#
loop_
_entity.id
_entity.type
_entity.pdbx_description
1 polymer ?
#
loop_
_entity_poly.entity_id
_entity_poly.type
_entity_poly.pdbx_seq_one_letter_code
_entity_poly.pdbx_strand_id
1 'polypeptide(L)' 'ARQSFVVQLSGGSGSYLPSPEAERLGGYGGMIINGIVGSEGGYKLADSAIAAIARLFED' A
#
# COMPACT_ATOMS: atom_id res chain seq x y z
N ALA A 1 18.33 -7.66 -15.43
CA ALA A 1 17.59 -6.44 -15.06
C ALA A 1 16.93 -6.67 -13.70
N ARG A 2 17.10 -5.78 -12.72
CA ARG A 2 16.33 -5.81 -11.45
C ARG A 2 15.29 -4.71 -11.53
N GLN A 3 14.06 -5.07 -11.86
CA GLN A 3 12.94 -4.15 -11.93
C GLN A 3 11.82 -4.67 -11.05
N SER A 4 11.23 -3.79 -10.25
CA SER A 4 10.03 -4.09 -9.48
C SER A 4 8.83 -3.43 -10.15
N PHE A 5 7.69 -4.12 -10.14
CA PHE A 5 6.42 -3.60 -10.62
C PHE A 5 5.43 -3.58 -9.47
N VAL A 6 4.68 -2.49 -9.34
CA VAL A 6 3.54 -2.40 -8.43
C VAL A 6 2.29 -2.62 -9.26
N VAL A 7 1.58 -3.72 -8.99
CA VAL A 7 0.31 -4.06 -9.66
C VAL A 7 -0.84 -3.81 -8.69
N GLN A 8 -1.70 -2.87 -9.03
CA GLN A 8 -2.86 -2.47 -8.22
C GLN A 8 -4.08 -3.37 -8.51
N LEU A 9 -5.07 -3.32 -7.62
CA LEU A 9 -6.34 -4.07 -7.72
C LEU A 9 -6.17 -5.61 -7.80
N SER A 10 -5.08 -6.11 -7.23
CA SER A 10 -4.69 -7.53 -7.27
C SER A 10 -5.17 -8.35 -6.05
N GLY A 11 -5.67 -7.69 -5.00
CA GLY A 11 -6.12 -8.33 -3.74
C GLY A 11 -7.61 -8.71 -3.67
N GLY A 12 -8.37 -8.53 -4.75
CA GLY A 12 -9.81 -8.80 -4.83
C GLY A 12 -10.71 -7.81 -4.06
N SER A 13 -10.21 -7.23 -2.97
CA SER A 13 -10.87 -6.17 -2.21
C SER A 13 -9.82 -5.24 -1.58
N GLY A 14 -10.22 -4.04 -1.19
CA GLY A 14 -9.34 -3.06 -0.58
C GLY A 14 -9.89 -1.64 -0.71
N SER A 15 -9.11 -0.69 -0.21
CA SER A 15 -9.42 0.74 -0.28
C SER A 15 -8.16 1.52 -0.66
N TYR A 16 -8.24 2.84 -0.74
CA TYR A 16 -7.07 3.68 -0.98
C TYR A 16 -6.08 3.59 0.19
N LEU A 17 -4.81 3.73 -0.15
CA LEU A 17 -3.69 3.84 0.79
C LEU A 17 -3.08 5.24 0.57
N PRO A 18 -3.68 6.29 1.15
CA PRO A 18 -3.21 7.65 0.96
C PRO A 18 -1.83 7.86 1.58
N SER A 19 -1.08 8.85 1.11
CA SER A 19 0.07 9.37 1.85
C SER A 19 -0.40 10.25 3.02
N PRO A 20 0.46 10.52 4.03
CA PRO A 20 0.11 11.44 5.12
C PRO A 20 -0.33 12.83 4.62
N GLU A 21 0.23 13.27 3.49
CA GLU A 21 -0.17 14.53 2.86
C GLU A 21 -1.54 14.44 2.17
N ALA A 22 -1.86 13.32 1.51
CA ALA A 22 -3.17 13.12 0.90
C ALA A 22 -4.29 13.05 1.95
N GLU A 23 -4.02 12.47 3.11
CA GLU A 23 -4.92 12.51 4.27
C GLU A 23 -5.13 13.96 4.74
N ARG A 24 -4.04 14.70 4.94
CA ARG A 24 -4.07 16.11 5.40
C ARG A 24 -4.85 17.02 4.45
N LEU A 25 -4.71 16.81 3.14
CA LEU A 25 -5.36 17.62 2.10
C LEU A 25 -6.80 17.19 1.80
N GLY A 26 -7.23 16.01 2.27
CA GLY A 26 -8.63 15.59 2.22
C GLY A 26 -9.18 15.28 0.82
N GLY A 27 -8.31 14.92 -0.14
CA GLY A 27 -8.77 14.46 -1.46
C GLY A 27 -9.58 13.16 -1.38
N TYR A 28 -10.22 12.74 -2.48
CA TYR A 28 -11.12 11.57 -2.47
C TYR A 28 -10.49 10.32 -1.82
N GLY A 29 -9.25 9.97 -2.19
CA GLY A 29 -8.53 8.82 -1.61
C GLY A 29 -8.02 9.03 -0.17
N GLY A 30 -8.02 10.27 0.34
CA GLY A 30 -7.60 10.62 1.69
C GLY A 30 -8.74 10.74 2.71
N MET A 31 -10.01 10.65 2.27
CA MET A 31 -11.15 10.62 3.19
C MET A 31 -11.16 9.31 3.98
N ILE A 32 -11.52 9.34 5.27
CA ILE A 32 -11.56 8.16 6.15
C ILE A 32 -12.37 6.99 5.53
N ILE A 33 -13.48 7.29 4.85
CA ILE A 33 -14.32 6.29 4.19
C ILE A 33 -13.62 5.56 3.04
N ASN A 34 -12.60 6.19 2.44
CA ASN A 34 -11.86 5.69 1.28
C ASN A 34 -10.43 5.27 1.64
N GLY A 35 -9.84 5.82 2.71
CA GLY A 35 -8.53 5.48 3.26
C GLY A 35 -8.65 4.75 4.58
N ILE A 36 -9.38 3.63 4.62
CA ILE A 36 -9.84 2.93 5.85
C ILE A 36 -8.71 2.68 6.87
N VAL A 37 -7.51 2.37 6.38
CA VAL A 37 -6.31 2.09 7.21
C VAL A 37 -5.26 3.19 7.15
N GLY A 38 -5.56 4.26 6.41
CA GLY A 38 -4.68 5.41 6.21
C GLY A 38 -3.31 5.09 5.61
N SER A 39 -2.41 6.04 5.78
CA SER A 39 -1.01 5.98 5.38
C SER A 39 -0.23 4.89 6.12
N GLU A 40 -0.49 4.73 7.42
CA GLU A 40 0.12 3.70 8.26
C GLU A 40 -0.17 2.27 7.76
N GLY A 41 -1.40 2.00 7.34
CA GLY A 41 -1.75 0.72 6.71
C GLY A 41 -1.00 0.49 5.39
N GLY A 42 -0.74 1.56 4.64
CA GLY A 42 0.06 1.52 3.41
C GLY A 42 1.51 1.15 3.67
N TYR A 43 2.14 1.75 4.68
CA TYR A 43 3.51 1.40 5.09
C TYR A 43 3.59 -0.05 5.54
N LYS A 44 2.65 -0.49 6.38
CA LYS A 44 2.59 -1.89 6.83
C LYS A 44 2.44 -2.89 5.68
N LEU A 45 1.64 -2.56 4.65
CA LEU A 45 1.50 -3.39 3.45
C LEU A 45 2.82 -3.47 2.69
N ALA A 46 3.52 -2.35 2.50
CA ALA A 46 4.81 -2.31 1.81
C ALA A 46 5.85 -3.17 2.54
N ASP A 47 5.98 -3.02 3.86
CA ASP A 47 6.91 -3.81 4.68
C ASP A 47 6.61 -5.31 4.60
N SER A 48 5.33 -5.68 4.69
CA SER A 48 4.89 -7.07 4.58
C SER A 48 5.18 -7.65 3.20
N ALA A 49 4.99 -6.87 2.14
CA ALA A 49 5.27 -7.27 0.77
C ALA A 49 6.77 -7.46 0.54
N ILE A 50 7.62 -6.55 1.04
CA ILE A 50 9.08 -6.68 0.96
C ILE A 50 9.56 -7.94 1.70
N ALA A 51 9.04 -8.19 2.90
CA ALA A 51 9.36 -9.40 3.65
C ALA A 51 8.94 -10.67 2.89
N ALA A 52 7.76 -10.67 2.26
CA ALA A 52 7.31 -11.80 1.44
C ALA A 52 8.19 -11.99 0.19
N ILE A 53 8.59 -10.91 -0.48
CA ILE A 53 9.48 -10.95 -1.64
C ILE A 53 10.85 -11.51 -1.22
N ALA A 54 11.41 -11.06 -0.10
CA ALA A 54 12.70 -11.53 0.40
C ALA A 54 12.72 -13.06 0.57
N ARG A 55 11.65 -13.63 1.14
CA ARG A 55 11.49 -15.08 1.31
C ARG A 55 11.46 -15.88 0.00
N LEU A 56 11.09 -15.27 -1.13
CA LEU A 56 11.14 -15.94 -2.43
C LEU A 56 12.58 -16.16 -2.93
N PHE A 57 13.56 -15.51 -2.30
CA PHE A 57 14.97 -15.56 -2.66
C PHE A 57 15.87 -16.09 -1.54
N GLU A 58 15.29 -16.67 -0.48
CA GLU A 58 16.03 -17.41 0.56
C GLU A 58 16.42 -18.81 0.02
N ASP A 59 17.62 -19.28 0.34
CA ASP A 59 18.19 -20.58 -0.10
C ASP A 59 17.57 -21.79 0.62
#